data_AF-A0A8T3P8U8-F1
#
_entry.id   AF-A0A8T3P8U8-F1
#
_cell.length_a   1.000
_cell.length_b   1.000
_cell.length_c   1.000
_cell.angle_alpha   90.00
_cell.angle_beta   90.00
_cell.angle_gamma   90.00
#
_symmetry.space_group_name_H-M   'P 1'
#
loop_
_entity.id
_entity.type
_entity.pdbx_description
1 polymer ?
#
loop_
_entity_poly.entity_id
_entity_poly.type
_entity_poly.pdbx_seq_one_letter_code
_entity_poly.pdbx_strand_id
1 'polypeptide(L)'
;MSRRFTSILAAALLLMAGCSGSAEPGTLRLMTHDSFAVSDEVLAEFRESTGAQVEILRSGDAAVMLNQAILSRETPLADVIFGIDNTYLSRALDADILLPYDSPAADVVPDELRPDAGDRVTPIDHGAVCLNYDRDAFADTGLAAPRTLEDLV
;
A
#
# COMPACT_ATOMS: atom_id res chain seq x y z
N MET A 1 -18.50 -8.08 -63.78
CA MET A 1 -18.76 -8.40 -62.36
C MET A 1 -17.53 -8.01 -61.54
N SER A 2 -17.30 -6.72 -61.23
CA SER A 2 -16.07 -6.31 -60.49
C SER A 2 -16.04 -4.92 -59.86
N ARG A 3 -17.13 -4.14 -59.82
CA ARG A 3 -17.10 -2.75 -59.30
C ARG A 3 -17.70 -2.53 -57.92
N ARG A 4 -18.00 -3.61 -57.16
CA ARG A 4 -18.62 -3.51 -55.81
C ARG A 4 -17.68 -3.84 -54.65
N PHE A 5 -16.44 -4.28 -54.91
CA PHE A 5 -15.52 -4.70 -53.85
C PHE A 5 -14.59 -3.59 -53.33
N THR A 6 -14.37 -2.52 -54.10
CA THR A 6 -13.40 -1.46 -53.74
C THR A 6 -13.93 -0.46 -52.72
N SER A 7 -15.25 -0.39 -52.50
CA SER A 7 -15.86 0.59 -51.59
C SER A 7 -15.95 0.13 -50.14
N ILE A 8 -15.68 -1.15 -49.85
CA ILE A 8 -15.80 -1.71 -48.48
C ILE A 8 -14.48 -1.55 -47.71
N LEU A 9 -13.34 -1.45 -48.40
CA LEU A 9 -12.03 -1.36 -47.74
C LEU A 9 -11.71 0.04 -47.17
N ALA A 10 -12.37 1.10 -47.66
CA ALA A 10 -12.17 2.47 -47.15
C ALA A 10 -12.90 2.75 -45.82
N ALA A 11 -13.91 1.95 -45.46
CA ALA A 11 -14.66 2.12 -44.22
C ALA A 11 -14.01 1.39 -43.01
N ALA A 12 -13.05 0.51 -43.25
CA ALA A 12 -12.39 -0.26 -42.19
C ALA A 12 -11.16 0.45 -41.58
N LEU A 13 -10.67 1.55 -42.17
CA LEU A 13 -9.49 2.28 -41.69
C LEU A 13 -9.78 3.47 -40.75
N LEU A 14 -11.05 3.72 -40.41
CA LEU A 14 -11.45 4.88 -39.58
C LEU A 14 -11.78 4.55 -38.11
N LEU A 15 -11.56 3.31 -37.66
CA LEU A 15 -11.89 2.87 -36.29
C LEU A 15 -10.67 2.67 -35.37
N MET A 16 -9.46 3.03 -35.81
CA MET A 16 -8.22 2.95 -35.00
C MET A 16 -7.79 4.31 -34.42
N ALA A 17 -8.71 5.24 -34.21
CA ALA A 17 -8.49 6.39 -33.32
C ALA A 17 -8.93 6.03 -31.90
N GLY A 18 -8.38 4.93 -31.37
CA GLY A 18 -8.62 4.47 -30.00
C GLY A 18 -7.77 5.28 -29.03
N CYS A 19 -8.40 6.29 -28.42
CA CYS A 19 -8.07 6.90 -27.13
C CYS A 19 -6.59 6.94 -26.73
N SER A 20 -5.83 7.87 -27.30
CA SER A 20 -4.73 8.49 -26.54
C SER A 20 -5.33 9.50 -25.55
N GLY A 21 -6.11 8.99 -24.59
CA GLY A 21 -6.43 9.76 -23.40
C GLY A 21 -5.16 9.78 -22.59
N SER A 22 -4.45 10.91 -22.57
CA SER A 22 -3.63 11.24 -21.42
C SER A 22 -4.56 11.12 -20.23
N ALA A 23 -4.43 10.04 -19.45
CA ALA A 23 -5.20 9.86 -18.24
C ALA A 23 -4.86 11.08 -17.37
N GLU A 24 -5.82 12.00 -17.23
CA GLU A 24 -5.70 13.10 -16.29
C GLU A 24 -5.34 12.49 -14.95
N PRO A 25 -4.36 13.04 -14.21
CA PRO A 25 -3.93 12.48 -12.96
C PRO A 25 -5.13 12.27 -12.02
N GLY A 26 -5.44 11.00 -11.74
CA GLY A 26 -6.62 10.62 -10.98
C GLY A 26 -6.46 10.82 -9.48
N THR A 27 -7.53 10.53 -8.74
CA THR A 27 -7.46 10.32 -7.30
C THR A 27 -6.98 8.89 -7.04
N LEU A 28 -5.88 8.75 -6.32
CA LEU A 28 -5.37 7.49 -5.78
C LEU A 28 -5.92 7.30 -4.36
N ARG A 29 -6.69 6.24 -4.14
CA ARG A 29 -7.22 5.92 -2.82
C ARG A 29 -6.25 5.01 -2.09
N LEU A 30 -5.70 5.50 -0.99
CA LEU A 30 -4.72 4.83 -0.14
C LEU A 30 -5.41 4.32 1.13
N MET A 31 -5.57 3.01 1.26
CA MET A 31 -6.05 2.38 2.48
C MET A 31 -4.93 2.29 3.51
N THR A 32 -5.19 2.72 4.73
CA THR A 32 -4.22 2.74 5.84
C THR A 32 -4.85 2.29 7.15
N HIS A 33 -4.01 1.92 8.11
CA HIS A 33 -4.44 1.81 9.51
C HIS A 33 -4.63 3.21 10.13
N ASP A 34 -5.34 3.29 11.25
CA ASP A 34 -5.72 4.54 11.92
C ASP A 34 -4.52 5.32 12.46
N SER A 35 -3.41 4.64 12.77
CA SER A 35 -2.17 5.28 13.23
C SER A 35 -1.33 5.90 12.12
N PHE A 36 -1.72 5.75 10.84
CA PHE A 36 -0.99 6.36 9.73
C PHE A 36 -0.98 7.88 9.86
N ALA A 37 0.18 8.50 9.71
CA ALA A 37 0.34 9.94 9.75
C ALA A 37 1.22 10.38 8.59
N VAL A 38 0.76 11.39 7.87
CA VAL A 38 1.47 12.03 6.76
C VAL A 38 1.18 13.52 6.82
N SER A 39 2.18 14.35 6.51
CA SER A 39 2.00 15.79 6.48
C SER A 39 1.34 16.24 5.17
N ASP A 40 0.64 17.37 5.21
CA ASP A 40 0.08 18.00 4.02
C ASP A 40 1.17 18.37 3.00
N GLU A 41 2.39 18.68 3.48
CA GLU A 41 3.55 18.98 2.63
C GLU A 41 3.96 17.79 1.77
N VAL A 42 4.03 16.58 2.34
CA VAL A 42 4.36 15.35 1.60
C VAL A 42 3.28 15.06 0.56
N LEU A 43 2.00 15.24 0.90
CA LEU A 43 0.90 15.05 -0.06
C LEU A 43 0.92 16.09 -1.19
N ALA A 44 1.31 17.33 -0.88
CA ALA A 44 1.46 18.39 -1.87
C ALA A 44 2.62 18.11 -2.83
N GLU A 45 3.78 17.69 -2.31
CA GLU A 45 4.94 17.30 -3.13
C GLU A 45 4.61 16.10 -4.04
N PHE A 46 3.91 15.09 -3.51
CA PHE A 46 3.44 13.97 -4.33
C PHE A 46 2.52 14.44 -5.46
N ARG A 47 1.59 15.35 -5.17
CA ARG A 47 0.69 15.91 -6.18
C ARG A 47 1.43 16.77 -7.21
N GLU A 48 2.40 17.57 -6.80
CA GLU A 48 3.19 18.39 -7.71
C GLU A 48 4.03 17.54 -8.67
N SER A 49 4.62 16.46 -8.16
CA SER A 49 5.49 15.58 -8.95
C SER A 49 4.74 14.61 -9.87
N THR A 50 3.56 14.14 -9.46
CA THR A 50 2.80 13.11 -10.20
C THR A 50 1.52 13.64 -10.86
N GLY A 51 1.02 14.80 -10.41
CA GLY A 51 -0.30 15.32 -10.71
C GLY A 51 -1.43 14.67 -9.90
N ALA A 52 -1.21 13.49 -9.30
CA ALA A 52 -2.26 12.69 -8.68
C ALA A 52 -2.64 13.20 -7.29
N GLN A 53 -3.92 13.09 -6.94
CA GLN A 53 -4.39 13.38 -5.58
C GLN A 53 -4.45 12.10 -4.76
N VAL A 54 -4.00 12.13 -3.50
CA VAL A 54 -4.16 10.98 -2.58
C VAL A 54 -5.39 11.20 -1.69
N GLU A 55 -6.29 10.23 -1.69
CA GLU A 55 -7.40 10.12 -0.75
C GLU A 55 -7.09 9.03 0.26
N ILE A 56 -6.99 9.39 1.55
CA ILE A 56 -6.67 8.43 2.61
C ILE A 56 -7.95 7.79 3.14
N LEU A 57 -8.07 6.48 2.97
CA LEU A 57 -9.10 5.64 3.58
C LEU A 57 -8.55 4.99 4.85
N ARG A 58 -8.92 5.54 6.02
CA ARG A 58 -8.56 4.94 7.31
C ARG A 58 -9.50 3.79 7.65
N SER A 59 -8.94 2.62 7.94
CA SER A 59 -9.66 1.36 8.03
C SER A 59 -9.46 0.60 9.35
N GLY A 60 -9.25 1.29 10.47
CA GLY A 60 -9.05 0.66 11.78
C GLY A 60 -7.58 0.31 12.05
N ASP A 61 -7.33 -0.63 12.97
CA ASP A 61 -5.98 -1.17 13.15
C ASP A 61 -5.51 -1.99 11.92
N ALA A 62 -4.24 -2.39 11.88
CA ALA A 62 -3.67 -3.13 10.75
C ALA A 62 -4.40 -4.45 10.46
N ALA A 63 -4.92 -5.14 11.47
CA ALA A 63 -5.65 -6.39 11.31
C ALA A 63 -7.04 -6.15 10.72
N VAL A 64 -7.76 -5.15 11.23
CA VAL A 64 -9.08 -4.74 10.72
C VAL A 64 -8.96 -4.26 9.28
N MET A 65 -7.97 -3.41 8.99
CA MET A 65 -7.69 -2.92 7.64
C MET A 65 -7.49 -4.07 6.66
N LEU A 66 -6.60 -5.03 6.98
CA LEU A 66 -6.35 -6.16 6.10
C LEU A 66 -7.60 -7.02 5.91
N ASN A 67 -8.36 -7.30 6.97
CA ASN A 67 -9.59 -8.08 6.86
C ASN A 67 -10.61 -7.39 5.95
N GLN A 68 -10.75 -6.07 6.03
CA GLN A 68 -11.62 -5.31 5.12
C GLN A 68 -11.16 -5.45 3.66
N ALA A 69 -9.86 -5.32 3.41
CA ALA A 69 -9.29 -5.51 2.07
C ALA A 69 -9.61 -6.91 1.52
N ILE A 70 -9.38 -7.96 2.29
CA ILE A 70 -9.67 -9.36 1.92
C ILE A 70 -11.17 -9.59 1.65
N LEU A 71 -12.04 -9.07 2.50
CA LEU A 71 -13.49 -9.20 2.35
C LEU A 71 -14.02 -8.43 1.12
N SER A 72 -13.31 -7.38 0.72
CA SER A 72 -13.67 -6.53 -0.43
C SER A 72 -12.95 -6.89 -1.73
N ARG A 73 -12.17 -7.97 -1.80
CA ARG A 73 -11.31 -8.27 -2.97
C ARG A 73 -12.00 -8.25 -4.34
N GLU A 74 -13.29 -8.62 -4.41
CA GLU A 74 -14.06 -8.63 -5.66
C GLU A 74 -14.48 -7.21 -6.10
N THR A 75 -14.54 -6.27 -5.14
CA THR A 75 -14.82 -4.84 -5.34
C THR A 75 -13.88 -4.01 -4.44
N PRO A 76 -12.59 -3.90 -4.78
CA PRO A 76 -11.59 -3.31 -3.89
C PRO A 76 -11.95 -1.89 -3.42
N LEU A 77 -11.70 -1.64 -2.14
CA LEU A 77 -11.99 -0.34 -1.49
C LEU A 77 -10.87 0.69 -1.66
N ALA A 78 -9.74 0.34 -2.24
CA ALA A 78 -8.59 1.22 -2.43
C ALA A 78 -7.69 0.69 -3.54
N ASP A 79 -6.81 1.56 -4.03
CA ASP A 79 -5.83 1.23 -5.08
C ASP A 79 -4.50 0.76 -4.48
N VAL A 80 -4.16 1.27 -3.29
CA VAL A 80 -2.93 0.95 -2.55
C VAL A 80 -3.28 0.67 -1.10
N ILE A 81 -2.62 -0.32 -0.51
CA ILE A 81 -2.70 -0.62 0.92
C ILE A 81 -1.34 -0.31 1.55
N PHE A 82 -1.35 0.49 2.62
CA PHE A 82 -0.15 0.86 3.36
C PHE A 82 -0.21 0.30 4.78
N GLY A 83 0.91 -0.25 5.26
CA GLY A 83 1.04 -0.75 6.62
C GLY A 83 0.47 -2.15 6.83
N ILE A 84 0.63 -3.04 5.83
CA ILE A 84 0.48 -4.48 6.05
C ILE A 84 1.66 -4.93 6.91
N ASP A 85 1.37 -5.28 8.16
CA ASP A 85 2.37 -5.80 9.09
C ASP A 85 2.87 -7.19 8.64
N ASN A 86 4.15 -7.49 8.88
CA ASN A 86 4.77 -8.76 8.51
C ASN A 86 4.11 -9.97 9.18
N THR A 87 3.49 -9.81 10.35
CA THR A 87 2.70 -10.86 11.02
C THR A 87 1.38 -11.17 10.32
N TYR A 88 0.88 -10.25 9.50
CA TYR A 88 -0.35 -10.42 8.73
C TYR A 88 -0.12 -10.71 7.24
N LEU A 89 1.09 -10.47 6.73
CA LEU A 89 1.42 -10.55 5.30
C LEU A 89 0.99 -11.87 4.63
N SER A 90 1.20 -13.02 5.28
CA SER A 90 0.79 -14.32 4.72
C SER A 90 -0.70 -14.37 4.36
N ARG A 91 -1.57 -13.76 5.18
CA ARG A 91 -3.01 -13.71 4.89
C ARG A 91 -3.34 -12.87 3.67
N ALA A 92 -2.60 -11.79 3.43
CA ALA A 92 -2.75 -10.96 2.23
C ALA A 92 -2.34 -11.75 0.97
N LEU A 93 -1.23 -12.49 1.05
CA LEU A 93 -0.72 -13.31 -0.05
C LEU A 93 -1.65 -14.49 -0.35
N ASP A 94 -2.13 -15.20 0.68
CA ASP A 94 -3.06 -16.31 0.54
C ASP A 94 -4.42 -15.88 -0.05
N ALA A 95 -4.84 -14.65 0.24
CA ALA A 95 -6.06 -14.07 -0.29
C ALA A 95 -5.93 -13.46 -1.70
N ASP A 96 -4.72 -13.42 -2.26
CA ASP A 96 -4.41 -12.92 -3.60
C ASP A 96 -4.95 -11.50 -3.89
N ILE A 97 -4.82 -10.60 -2.89
CA ILE A 97 -5.34 -9.22 -2.99
C ILE A 97 -4.30 -8.21 -3.49
N LEU A 98 -3.08 -8.65 -3.80
CA LEU A 98 -1.94 -7.79 -4.13
C LEU A 98 -1.40 -8.11 -5.52
N LEU A 99 -1.10 -7.08 -6.30
CA LEU A 99 -0.45 -7.20 -7.61
C LEU A 99 1.07 -7.06 -7.46
N PRO A 100 1.86 -7.79 -8.27
CA PRO A 100 3.30 -7.60 -8.30
C PRO A 100 3.66 -6.21 -8.86
N TYR A 101 4.56 -5.51 -8.17
CA TYR A 101 5.14 -4.23 -8.53
C TYR A 101 6.60 -4.18 -8.06
N ASP A 102 7.51 -4.15 -9.03
CA ASP A 102 8.93 -3.95 -8.77
C ASP A 102 9.20 -2.45 -8.57
N SER A 103 9.38 -2.06 -7.31
CA SER A 103 9.65 -0.68 -6.93
C SER A 103 11.12 -0.33 -7.21
N PRO A 104 11.43 0.77 -7.91
CA PRO A 104 12.80 1.26 -8.05
C PRO A 104 13.49 1.56 -6.71
N ALA A 105 12.71 1.75 -5.64
CA ALA A 105 13.22 1.96 -4.28
C ALA A 105 13.48 0.64 -3.53
N ALA A 106 13.11 -0.52 -4.06
CA ALA A 106 13.35 -1.81 -3.41
C ALA A 106 14.85 -2.14 -3.29
N ASP A 107 15.69 -1.56 -4.14
CA ASP A 107 17.15 -1.76 -4.14
C ASP A 107 17.84 -1.31 -2.85
N VAL A 108 17.25 -0.37 -2.11
CA VAL A 108 17.83 0.10 -0.83
C VAL A 108 17.39 -0.73 0.38
N VAL A 109 16.47 -1.69 0.19
CA VAL A 109 15.98 -2.56 1.26
C VAL A 109 16.99 -3.69 1.50
N PRO A 110 17.54 -3.84 2.73
CA PRO A 110 18.41 -4.95 3.08
C PRO A 110 17.76 -6.32 2.83
N ASP A 111 18.54 -7.29 2.34
CA ASP A 111 18.03 -8.63 1.98
C ASP A 111 17.33 -9.33 3.15
N GLU A 112 17.80 -9.13 4.39
CA GLU A 112 17.20 -9.70 5.60
C GLU A 112 15.81 -9.16 5.94
N LEU A 113 15.43 -8.00 5.39
CA LEU A 113 14.11 -7.38 5.57
C LEU A 113 13.17 -7.67 4.40
N ARG A 114 13.63 -8.37 3.35
CA ARG A 114 12.81 -8.72 2.20
C ARG A 114 11.95 -9.95 2.51
N PRO A 115 10.61 -9.84 2.51
CA PRO A 115 9.76 -10.99 2.72
C PRO A 115 9.76 -11.91 1.50
N ASP A 116 9.46 -13.18 1.70
CA ASP A 116 9.16 -14.12 0.61
C ASP A 116 7.73 -13.87 0.05
N ALA A 117 7.56 -12.70 -0.55
CA ALA A 117 6.29 -12.25 -1.12
C ALA A 117 6.35 -12.11 -2.65
N GLY A 118 7.52 -12.31 -3.27
CA GLY A 118 7.83 -11.75 -4.59
C GLY A 118 7.68 -10.23 -4.58
N ASP A 119 7.42 -9.64 -5.73
CA ASP A 119 7.29 -8.18 -5.86
C ASP A 119 5.92 -7.65 -5.41
N ARG A 120 5.14 -8.40 -4.63
CA ARG A 120 3.77 -8.03 -4.24
C ARG A 120 3.70 -7.02 -3.09
N VAL A 121 4.80 -6.83 -2.36
CA VAL A 121 4.94 -5.80 -1.33
C VAL A 121 6.34 -5.20 -1.36
N THR A 122 6.45 -3.91 -1.06
CA THR A 122 7.73 -3.22 -0.86
C THR A 122 7.88 -2.88 0.62
N PRO A 123 8.90 -3.39 1.32
CA PRO A 123 9.19 -2.97 2.69
C PRO A 123 9.55 -1.48 2.74
N ILE A 124 8.98 -0.75 3.70
CA ILE A 124 9.13 0.71 3.83
C ILE A 124 9.71 1.13 5.18
N ASP A 125 9.49 0.31 6.21
CA ASP A 125 10.00 0.50 7.55
C ASP A 125 10.29 -0.86 8.22
N HIS A 126 11.01 -0.80 9.33
CA HIS A 126 11.19 -1.93 10.23
C HIS A 126 11.38 -1.39 11.65
N GLY A 127 11.01 -2.19 12.64
CA GLY A 127 11.17 -1.83 14.04
C GLY A 127 11.17 -3.07 14.92
N ALA A 128 11.83 -2.97 16.08
CA ALA A 128 11.79 -4.00 17.10
C ALA A 128 10.59 -3.78 18.03
N VAL A 129 9.98 -4.86 18.48
CA VAL A 129 9.00 -4.80 19.57
C VAL A 129 9.75 -4.53 20.88
N CYS A 130 9.55 -3.35 21.43
CA CYS A 130 10.19 -2.88 22.67
C CYS A 130 9.14 -2.62 23.74
N LEU A 131 9.52 -2.85 25.01
CA LEU A 131 8.74 -2.44 26.15
C LEU A 131 9.04 -0.98 26.48
N ASN A 132 8.01 -0.15 26.38
CA ASN A 132 8.07 1.22 26.86
C ASN A 132 7.63 1.25 28.32
N TYR A 133 8.36 1.98 29.16
CA TYR A 133 8.00 2.18 30.55
C TYR A 133 8.12 3.66 30.94
N ASP A 134 7.31 4.07 31.91
CA ASP A 134 7.36 5.41 32.49
C ASP A 134 8.50 5.48 33.50
N ARG A 135 9.51 6.30 33.20
CA ARG A 135 10.72 6.43 34.04
C ARG A 135 10.42 7.10 35.37
N ASP A 136 9.51 8.07 35.40
CA ASP A 136 9.20 8.84 36.60
C ASP A 136 8.32 8.01 37.53
N ALA A 137 7.35 7.27 36.98
CA ALA A 137 6.52 6.35 37.78
C ALA A 137 7.35 5.26 38.50
N PHE A 138 8.39 4.73 37.85
CA PHE A 138 9.31 3.78 38.49
C PHE A 138 10.20 4.43 39.56
N ALA A 139 10.65 5.67 39.33
CA ALA A 139 11.40 6.41 40.33
C ALA A 139 10.56 6.71 41.59
N ASP A 140 9.29 7.09 41.41
CA ASP A 140 8.36 7.44 42.50
C ASP A 140 7.98 6.23 43.36
N THR A 141 7.87 5.04 42.76
CA THR A 141 7.56 3.80 43.48
C THR A 141 8.79 3.16 44.15
N GLY A 142 10.01 3.60 43.79
CA GLY A 142 11.27 3.00 44.24
C GLY A 142 11.52 1.60 43.66
N LEU A 143 10.75 1.18 42.66
CA LEU A 143 10.92 -0.11 41.98
C LEU A 143 12.02 0.00 40.92
N ALA A 144 12.80 -1.07 40.77
CA ALA A 144 13.72 -1.18 39.63
C ALA A 144 12.92 -1.44 38.34
N ALA A 145 13.32 -0.79 37.24
CA ALA A 145 12.73 -1.09 35.94
C ALA A 145 13.01 -2.55 35.53
N PRO A 146 12.03 -3.25 34.92
CA PRO A 146 12.20 -4.58 34.36
C PRO A 146 13.38 -4.65 33.39
N ARG A 147 14.20 -5.70 33.49
CA ARG A 147 15.34 -5.95 32.59
C ARG A 147 15.13 -7.16 31.70
N THR A 148 14.25 -8.08 32.10
CA THR A 148 13.83 -9.21 31.28
C THR A 148 12.31 -9.32 31.21
N LEU A 149 11.79 -10.17 30.32
CA LEU A 149 10.34 -10.40 30.22
C LEU A 149 9.78 -11.07 31.46
N GLU A 150 10.59 -11.89 32.14
CA GLU A 150 10.23 -12.56 33.39
C GLU A 150 10.04 -11.58 34.56
N ASP A 151 10.60 -10.36 34.48
CA ASP A 151 10.37 -9.32 35.47
C ASP A 151 8.95 -8.71 35.38
N LEU A 152 8.14 -9.10 34.38
CA LEU A 152 6.78 -8.59 34.15
C LEU A 152 5.65 -9.47 34.70
N VAL A 153 5.96 -10.61 35.33
CA VAL A 153 4.96 -11.61 35.81
C VAL A 153 4.98 -11.81 37.31
#